data_AF-A0A7C0Z0J5-F1
#
_entry.id   AF-A0A7C0Z0J5-F1
#
_cell.length_a   1.000
_cell.length_b   1.000
_cell.length_c   1.000
_cell.angle_alpha   90.00
_cell.angle_beta   90.00
_cell.angle_gamma   90.00
#
_symmetry.space_group_name_H-M   'P 1'
#
loop_
_entity.id
_entity.type
_entity.pdbx_description
1 polymer ?
#
loop_
_entity_poly.entity_id
_entity_poly.type
_entity_poly.pdbx_seq_one_letter_code
_entity_poly.pdbx_strand_id
1 'polypeptide(L)' 'MPWEQTGAYIRSGHKSVEEFDPESIRTIWISRKRGIKAIIGKRRGETDGEMEIISYLFALE' A
#
# COMPACT_ATOMS: atom_id res chain seq x y z
N MET A 1 7.48 -10.23 -5.84
CA MET A 1 6.55 -10.18 -4.70
C MET A 1 5.27 -10.91 -5.10
N PRO A 2 4.78 -11.84 -4.27
CA PRO A 2 3.58 -12.61 -4.56
C PRO A 2 2.31 -11.81 -4.31
N TRP A 3 1.24 -12.18 -5.02
CA TRP A 3 -0.14 -11.82 -4.71
C TRP A 3 -0.58 -12.58 -3.45
N GLU A 4 -1.16 -11.87 -2.49
CA GLU A 4 -1.69 -12.46 -1.26
C GLU A 4 -3.19 -12.20 -1.20
N GLN A 5 -3.99 -13.24 -1.00
CA GLN A 5 -5.43 -13.12 -0.85
C GLN A 5 -5.81 -13.40 0.60
N THR A 6 -6.49 -12.44 1.22
CA THR A 6 -7.12 -12.58 2.54
C THR A 6 -8.63 -12.71 2.35
N GLY A 7 -9.38 -12.97 3.42
CA GLY A 7 -10.85 -13.03 3.36
C GLY A 7 -11.52 -11.70 2.98
N ALA A 8 -10.82 -10.56 3.05
CA ALA A 8 -11.38 -9.23 2.77
C ALA A 8 -10.76 -8.54 1.54
N TYR A 9 -9.51 -8.85 1.20
CA TYR A 9 -8.78 -8.17 0.13
C TYR A 9 -7.81 -9.09 -0.60
N ILE A 10 -7.65 -8.83 -1.90
CA ILE A 10 -6.46 -9.22 -2.68
C ILE A 10 -5.42 -8.12 -2.53
N ARG A 11 -4.26 -8.45 -1.95
CA ARG A 11 -3.10 -7.57 -1.87
C ARG A 11 -2.15 -7.86 -3.03
N SER A 12 -1.93 -6.85 -3.86
CA SER A 12 -0.84 -6.84 -4.84
C SER A 12 0.35 -6.10 -4.24
N GLY A 13 1.43 -6.83 -3.93
CA GLY A 13 2.67 -6.26 -3.38
C GLY A 13 3.57 -5.68 -4.48
N HIS A 14 3.91 -4.39 -4.39
CA HIS A 14 4.72 -3.68 -5.39
C HIS A 14 6.11 -3.31 -4.89
N LYS A 15 6.29 -3.01 -3.60
CA LYS A 15 7.57 -2.61 -2.97
C LYS A 15 7.74 -3.30 -1.61
N SER A 16 8.98 -3.49 -1.14
CA SER A 16 9.18 -4.03 0.21
C SER A 16 8.84 -2.97 1.25
N VAL A 17 8.14 -3.35 2.32
CA VAL A 17 7.78 -2.46 3.43
C VAL A 17 9.02 -1.95 4.17
N GLU A 18 10.12 -2.69 4.14
CA GLU A 18 11.38 -2.35 4.86
C GLU A 18 12.09 -1.13 4.27
N GLU A 19 11.82 -0.80 3.00
CA GLU A 19 12.34 0.40 2.32
C GLU A 19 11.69 1.70 2.84
N PHE A 20 10.61 1.60 3.61
CA PHE A 20 9.76 2.72 4.02
C PHE A 20 9.88 3.04 5.52
N ASP A 21 9.67 4.31 5.85
CA ASP A 21 9.55 4.76 7.23
C ASP A 21 8.24 4.22 7.85
N PRO A 22 8.31 3.37 8.89
CA PRO A 22 7.12 2.76 9.49
C PRO A 22 6.09 3.78 10.00
N GLU A 23 6.53 4.94 10.47
CA GLU A 23 5.62 5.98 11.00
C GLU A 23 4.84 6.70 9.89
N SER A 24 5.37 6.66 8.66
CA SER A 24 4.69 7.23 7.50
C SER A 24 3.60 6.29 6.93
N ILE A 25 3.74 4.98 7.16
CA ILE A 25 2.93 3.96 6.48
C ILE A 25 1.47 4.08 6.88
N ARG A 26 0.60 4.20 5.88
CA ARG A 26 -0.85 4.27 6.09
C ARG A 26 -1.62 3.68 4.92
N THR A 27 -2.86 3.30 5.18
CA THR A 27 -3.79 2.84 4.16
C THR A 27 -4.68 3.99 3.71
N ILE A 28 -4.80 4.21 2.40
CA ILE A 28 -5.70 5.22 1.82
C ILE A 28 -6.71 4.59 0.87
N TRP A 29 -7.83 5.28 0.68
CA TRP A 29 -8.79 4.95 -0.37
C TRP A 29 -8.34 5.57 -1.69
N ILE A 30 -8.11 4.72 -2.69
CA ILE A 30 -7.93 5.17 -4.07
C ILE A 30 -9.29 5.32 -4.74
N SER A 31 -10.20 4.37 -4.52
CA SER A 31 -11.58 4.45 -4.98
C SER A 31 -12.51 3.66 -4.08
N ARG A 32 -13.36 4.35 -3.32
CA ARG A 32 -14.39 3.70 -2.48
C ARG A 32 -15.39 2.91 -3.33
N LYS A 33 -15.89 3.52 -4.42
CA LYS A 33 -16.87 2.89 -5.33
C LYS A 33 -16.36 1.57 -5.92
N ARG A 34 -15.06 1.47 -6.19
CA ARG A 34 -14.44 0.27 -6.79
C ARG A 34 -13.82 -0.67 -5.76
N GLY A 35 -13.94 -0.38 -4.46
CA GLY A 35 -13.32 -1.19 -3.41
C GLY A 35 -11.78 -1.19 -3.43
N ILE A 36 -11.15 -0.12 -3.94
CA ILE A 36 -9.69 -0.05 -4.12
C ILE A 36 -9.05 0.82 -3.02
N LYS A 37 -8.13 0.23 -2.26
CA LYS A 37 -7.24 0.92 -1.33
C LYS A 37 -5.77 0.74 -1.75
N ALA A 38 -4.90 1.54 -1.15
CA ALA A 38 -3.46 1.36 -1.25
C ALA A 38 -2.81 1.51 0.13
N ILE A 39 -1.76 0.73 0.37
CA ILE A 39 -0.80 0.97 1.44
C ILE A 39 0.27 1.88 0.84
N ILE A 40 0.46 3.05 1.45
CA ILE A 40 1.45 4.04 1.03
C ILE A 40 2.45 4.31 2.15
N GLY A 41 3.64 4.79 1.81
CA GLY A 41 4.64 5.24 2.78
C GLY A 41 5.71 6.13 2.13
N LYS A 42 6.47 6.83 2.95
CA LYS A 42 7.65 7.61 2.56
C LYS A 42 8.90 6.74 2.62
N ARG A 43 9.74 6.79 1.58
CA ARG A 43 11.00 6.05 1.55
C ARG A 43 11.97 6.54 2.62
N ARG A 44 12.72 5.62 3.23
CA ARG A 44 13.78 5.99 4.17
C ARG A 44 14.90 6.71 3.42
N GLY A 45 15.49 7.71 4.08
CA GLY A 45 16.64 8.46 3.54
C GLY A 45 16.27 9.61 2.59
N GLU A 46 14.99 9.81 2.29
CA GLU A 46 14.51 10.97 1.53
C GLU A 46 13.93 12.02 2.49
N THR A 47 14.65 13.12 2.71
CA THR A 47 14.22 14.19 3.64
C THR A 47 12.89 14.84 3.22
N ASP A 48 12.67 14.99 1.91
CA ASP A 48 11.44 15.57 1.31
C ASP A 48 10.67 14.57 0.43
N GLY A 49 10.89 13.27 0.63
CA GLY A 49 10.28 12.22 -0.18
C GLY A 49 8.74 12.24 -0.17
N GLU A 50 8.15 12.08 -1.35
CA GLU A 50 6.71 11.93 -1.52
C GLU A 50 6.21 10.57 -0.99
N MET A 51 4.91 10.45 -0.78
CA MET A 51 4.30 9.18 -0.42
C MET A 51 4.21 8.27 -1.64
N GLU A 52 4.79 7.07 -1.56
CA GLU A 52 4.74 6.09 -2.64
C GLU A 52 3.81 4.92 -2.31
N ILE A 53 3.34 4.24 -3.35
CA ILE A 53 2.52 3.03 -3.22
C ILE A 53 3.41 1.82 -2.93
N ILE A 54 3.17 1.18 -1.79
CA ILE A 54 3.79 -0.07 -1.36
C ILE A 54 2.99 -1.27 -1.88
N SER A 55 1.66 -1.20 -1.78
CA SER A 55 0.76 -2.28 -2.22
C SER A 55 -0.62 -1.74 -2.54
N TYR A 56 -1.32 -2.36 -3.50
CA TYR A 56 -2.76 -2.15 -3.68
C TYR A 56 -3.55 -3.23 -2.94
N LEU A 57 -4.74 -2.87 -2.46
CA LEU A 57 -5.71 -3.75 -1.85
C LEU A 57 -7.02 -3.65 -2.64
N PHE A 58 -7.45 -4.75 -3.24
CA PHE A 58 -8.69 -4.86 -3.99
C PHE A 58 -9.70 -5.65 -3.15
N ALA A 59 -10.86 -5.06 -2.85
CA ALA A 59 -11.94 -5.76 -2.17
C ALA A 59 -12.41 -6.96 -3.01
N LEU A 60 -12.83 -8.03 -2.33
CA LEU A 60 -13.30 -9.27 -2.93
C LEU A 60 -14.80 -9.25 -3.33
N GLU A 61 -15.41 -8.07 -3.40
CA GLU A 61 -16.86 -7.76 -3.42
C GLU A 61 -17.45 -7.46 -2.03
#